data_AF-A0A321L7G1-F1
#
_entry.id   AF-A0A321L7G1-F1
#
_cell.length_a   1.000
_cell.length_b   1.000
_cell.length_c   1.000
_cell.angle_alpha   90.00
_cell.angle_beta   90.00
_cell.angle_gamma   90.00
#
_symmetry.space_group_name_H-M   'P 1'
#
loop_
_entity.id
_entity.type
_entity.pdbx_description
1 polymer ?
#
loop_
_entity_poly.entity_id
_entity_poly.type
_entity_poly.pdbx_seq_one_letter_code
_entity_poly.pdbx_strand_id
1 'polypeptide(L)'
;MARQNILISSLGDSPAVVTEAIDKLESEENIELAIVITVRTSDYESRLAEEDVLTDHLLSYYSGRILYVPLSISPEEIESQEDNLEFLSLVAQQLKALNDSADVYLSLAGGRKTMSAMMALAAQIYGAKMLFHVVYTEVDHNPELQWHMKPEQLRDLGNDSEKFISLLHPPLAKIQLVRFPFVSLFPLLDDLHRALSGKPGSVDGRARDLLEASRLMTRKGSEWTITSSGRQLFKVMEDMRNPSEISSIREQIVKNPSRGGEELSRFMNRHPQLKSKKDDVDTLRTILGEAEDELDLIPDDPLYRIEKKRAVRSLTKICSLVEQFLSTLDDEKRP
;
A
#
# COMPACT_ATOMS: atom_id res chain seq x y z
N MET A 1 -8.07 -5.20 -22.49
CA MET A 1 -7.76 -6.08 -21.35
C MET A 1 -8.55 -5.59 -20.16
N ALA A 2 -9.07 -6.47 -19.31
CA ALA A 2 -9.72 -6.06 -18.06
C ALA A 2 -8.70 -5.37 -17.15
N ARG A 3 -9.10 -4.31 -16.45
CA ARG A 3 -8.26 -3.65 -15.44
C ARG A 3 -8.11 -4.60 -14.25
N GLN A 4 -6.93 -4.67 -13.66
CA GLN A 4 -6.72 -5.46 -12.45
C GLN A 4 -7.41 -4.79 -11.26
N ASN A 5 -7.95 -5.58 -10.33
CA ASN A 5 -8.47 -5.07 -9.07
C ASN A 5 -7.39 -5.17 -8.00
N ILE A 6 -7.17 -4.06 -7.29
CA ILE A 6 -6.12 -3.94 -6.26
C ILE A 6 -6.75 -3.43 -4.98
N LEU A 7 -6.48 -4.09 -3.86
CA LEU A 7 -6.83 -3.60 -2.53
C LEU A 7 -5.63 -2.91 -1.91
N ILE A 8 -5.81 -1.71 -1.38
CA ILE A 8 -4.89 -1.06 -0.45
C ILE A 8 -5.57 -0.98 0.90
N SER A 9 -4.96 -1.56 1.93
CA SER A 9 -5.49 -1.54 3.30
C SER A 9 -4.46 -0.99 4.27
N SER A 10 -4.86 -0.14 5.20
CA SER A 10 -4.05 0.07 6.40
C SER A 10 -4.03 -1.21 7.22
N LEU A 11 -2.92 -1.48 7.92
CA LEU A 11 -2.73 -2.65 8.78
C LEU A 11 -2.29 -2.21 10.18
N GLY A 12 -2.89 -2.84 11.19
CA GLY A 12 -2.54 -2.68 12.61
C GLY A 12 -2.38 -4.06 13.27
N ASP A 13 -2.81 -4.19 14.51
CA ASP A 13 -2.72 -5.45 15.29
C ASP A 13 -3.83 -6.47 14.95
N SER A 14 -4.76 -6.14 14.07
CA SER A 14 -5.93 -6.96 13.75
C SER A 14 -5.86 -7.44 12.30
N PRO A 15 -5.08 -8.50 11.96
CA PRO A 15 -4.86 -8.93 10.58
C PRO A 15 -6.14 -9.40 9.86
N ALA A 16 -7.12 -9.93 10.61
CA ALA A 16 -8.39 -10.40 10.06
C ALA A 16 -9.14 -9.33 9.24
N VAL A 17 -8.99 -8.04 9.56
CA VAL A 17 -9.66 -6.97 8.81
C VAL A 17 -9.23 -6.91 7.33
N VAL A 18 -8.04 -7.43 7.01
CA VAL A 18 -7.54 -7.51 5.62
C VAL A 18 -8.23 -8.66 4.88
N THR A 19 -8.30 -9.84 5.49
CA THR A 19 -8.98 -11.02 4.91
C THR A 19 -10.47 -10.81 4.80
N GLU A 20 -11.11 -10.21 5.80
CA GLU A 20 -12.53 -9.79 5.76
C GLU A 20 -12.81 -8.83 4.60
N ALA A 21 -11.92 -7.87 4.35
CA ALA A 21 -12.04 -6.95 3.23
C ALA A 21 -11.94 -7.67 1.87
N ILE A 22 -11.02 -8.63 1.73
CA ILE A 22 -10.90 -9.46 0.52
C ILE A 22 -12.18 -10.27 0.32
N ASP A 23 -12.60 -11.03 1.34
CA ASP A 23 -13.76 -11.91 1.25
C ASP A 23 -15.04 -11.14 0.93
N LYS A 24 -15.22 -9.94 1.51
CA LYS A 24 -16.38 -9.09 1.21
C LYS A 24 -16.37 -8.54 -0.20
N LEU A 25 -15.22 -8.09 -0.70
CA LEU A 25 -15.10 -7.64 -2.08
C LEU A 25 -15.40 -8.78 -3.06
N GLU A 26 -14.92 -9.99 -2.79
CA GLU A 26 -15.15 -11.14 -3.67
C GLU A 26 -16.61 -11.62 -3.62
N SER A 27 -17.19 -11.74 -2.42
CA SER A 27 -18.53 -12.32 -2.24
C SER A 27 -19.70 -11.36 -2.50
N GLU A 28 -19.61 -10.10 -2.06
CA GLU A 28 -20.72 -9.14 -2.18
C GLU A 28 -20.60 -8.28 -3.43
N GLU A 29 -19.38 -7.91 -3.81
CA GLU A 29 -19.13 -7.01 -4.94
C GLU A 29 -18.74 -7.74 -6.23
N ASN A 30 -18.46 -9.05 -6.14
CA ASN A 30 -17.94 -9.85 -7.26
C ASN A 30 -16.64 -9.24 -7.84
N ILE A 31 -15.76 -8.78 -6.95
CA ILE A 31 -14.48 -8.16 -7.28
C ILE A 31 -13.36 -9.10 -6.87
N GLU A 32 -12.84 -9.85 -7.85
CA GLU A 32 -11.69 -10.72 -7.65
C GLU A 32 -10.39 -9.90 -7.62
N LEU A 33 -9.62 -10.02 -6.53
CA LEU A 33 -8.40 -9.25 -6.34
C LEU A 33 -7.18 -9.95 -6.96
N ALA A 34 -6.31 -9.14 -7.58
CA ALA A 34 -5.02 -9.61 -8.11
C ALA A 34 -3.85 -9.24 -7.18
N ILE A 35 -3.97 -8.10 -6.49
CA ILE A 35 -2.94 -7.54 -5.61
C ILE A 35 -3.60 -7.01 -4.33
N VAL A 36 -2.99 -7.33 -3.19
CA VAL A 36 -3.32 -6.75 -1.89
C VAL A 36 -2.08 -6.05 -1.35
N ILE A 37 -2.18 -4.75 -1.14
CA ILE A 37 -1.14 -3.91 -0.56
C ILE A 37 -1.57 -3.55 0.86
N THR A 38 -0.75 -3.87 1.85
CA THR A 38 -0.94 -3.36 3.21
C THR A 38 0.03 -2.22 3.49
N VAL A 39 -0.42 -1.23 4.25
CA VAL A 39 0.42 -0.12 4.70
C VAL A 39 0.36 -0.05 6.23
N ARG A 40 1.51 -0.14 6.88
CA ARG A 40 1.63 -0.11 8.35
C ARG A 40 2.72 0.84 8.84
N THR A 41 2.73 1.07 10.14
CA THR A 41 3.87 1.60 10.91
C THR A 41 4.95 0.53 11.09
N SER A 42 6.10 0.90 11.66
CA SER A 42 7.18 -0.05 11.97
C SER A 42 7.01 -0.77 13.32
N ASP A 43 5.90 -0.53 14.03
CA ASP A 43 5.62 -1.16 15.33
C ASP A 43 5.59 -2.69 15.27
N TYR A 44 5.92 -3.28 16.40
CA TYR A 44 6.09 -4.72 16.53
C TYR A 44 4.81 -5.52 16.22
N GLU A 45 3.64 -5.06 16.68
CA GLU A 45 2.37 -5.78 16.52
C GLU A 45 1.95 -5.81 15.05
N SER A 46 1.97 -4.66 14.35
CA SER A 46 1.64 -4.61 12.93
C SER A 46 2.63 -5.37 12.06
N ARG A 47 3.92 -5.41 12.46
CA ARG A 47 4.93 -6.25 11.82
C ARG A 47 4.63 -7.75 11.99
N LEU A 48 4.22 -8.20 13.18
CA LEU A 48 3.79 -9.58 13.38
C LEU A 48 2.53 -9.92 12.57
N ALA A 49 1.56 -9.00 12.53
CA ALA A 49 0.35 -9.16 11.71
C ALA A 49 0.71 -9.37 10.22
N GLU A 50 1.72 -8.65 9.73
CA GLU A 50 2.26 -8.88 8.39
C GLU A 50 2.99 -10.22 8.29
N GLU A 51 4.11 -10.36 9.01
CA GLU A 51 5.16 -11.35 8.74
C GLU A 51 4.73 -12.76 9.17
N ASP A 52 4.11 -12.86 10.36
CA ASP A 52 3.81 -14.15 10.97
C ASP A 52 2.40 -14.65 10.60
N VAL A 53 1.49 -13.73 10.26
CA VAL A 53 0.07 -14.04 9.99
C VAL A 53 -0.27 -13.93 8.51
N LEU A 54 -0.26 -12.72 7.93
CA LEU A 54 -0.82 -12.51 6.58
C LEU A 54 0.08 -13.01 5.44
N THR A 55 1.39 -12.94 5.61
CA THR A 55 2.36 -13.09 4.52
C THR A 55 2.26 -14.42 3.80
N ASP A 56 2.24 -15.53 4.53
CA ASP A 56 2.13 -16.85 3.94
C ASP A 56 0.67 -17.32 3.84
N HIS A 57 -0.19 -16.89 4.76
CA HIS A 57 -1.63 -17.20 4.72
C HIS A 57 -2.31 -16.69 3.45
N LEU A 58 -2.14 -15.42 3.09
CA LEU A 58 -2.74 -14.88 1.87
C LEU A 58 -2.22 -15.58 0.61
N LEU A 59 -0.97 -16.04 0.64
CA LEU A 59 -0.36 -16.72 -0.48
C LEU A 59 -0.92 -18.16 -0.63
N SER A 60 -1.03 -18.90 0.47
CA SER A 60 -1.51 -20.30 0.47
C SER A 60 -3.03 -20.38 0.32
N TYR A 61 -3.78 -19.61 1.12
CA TYR A 61 -5.24 -19.64 1.18
C TYR A 61 -5.86 -19.29 -0.18
N TYR A 62 -5.30 -18.27 -0.86
CA TYR A 62 -5.74 -17.87 -2.18
C TYR A 62 -4.97 -18.55 -3.32
N SER A 63 -4.26 -19.65 -3.05
CA SER A 63 -3.59 -20.50 -4.05
C SER A 63 -2.68 -19.71 -5.03
N GLY A 64 -1.94 -18.73 -4.52
CA GLY A 64 -1.04 -17.90 -5.32
C GLY A 64 -1.74 -16.91 -6.26
N ARG A 65 -3.08 -16.79 -6.23
CA ARG A 65 -3.82 -15.83 -7.06
C ARG A 65 -3.49 -14.39 -6.69
N ILE A 66 -3.48 -14.09 -5.39
CA ILE A 66 -3.23 -12.76 -4.86
C ILE A 66 -1.73 -12.54 -4.68
N LEU A 67 -1.21 -11.44 -5.24
CA LEU A 67 0.09 -10.92 -4.83
C LEU A 67 -0.07 -10.06 -3.57
N TYR A 68 0.56 -10.47 -2.48
CA TYR A 68 0.63 -9.66 -1.27
C TYR A 68 1.88 -8.78 -1.27
N VAL A 69 1.71 -7.46 -1.12
CA VAL A 69 2.79 -6.47 -1.08
C VAL A 69 2.69 -5.67 0.21
N PRO A 70 3.46 -6.01 1.26
CA PRO A 70 3.48 -5.22 2.47
C PRO A 70 4.40 -3.99 2.33
N LEU A 71 3.89 -2.85 2.75
CA LEU A 71 4.61 -1.59 2.83
C LEU A 71 4.59 -1.06 4.27
N SER A 72 5.66 -0.39 4.67
CA SER A 72 5.77 0.21 5.99
C SER A 72 6.40 1.59 5.91
N ILE A 73 5.90 2.51 6.70
CA ILE A 73 6.64 3.73 7.04
C ILE A 73 7.68 3.45 8.13
N SER A 74 8.64 4.34 8.24
CA SER A 74 9.75 4.25 9.19
C SER A 74 9.33 4.35 10.68
N PRO A 75 8.39 5.23 11.09
CA PRO A 75 8.07 5.41 12.50
C PRO A 75 7.16 4.29 13.04
N GLU A 76 7.34 3.98 14.33
CA GLU A 76 6.52 3.01 15.07
C GLU A 76 5.13 3.59 15.37
N GLU A 77 5.04 4.91 15.57
CA GLU A 77 3.80 5.63 15.78
C GLU A 77 3.77 6.91 14.94
N ILE A 78 2.58 7.32 14.51
CA ILE A 78 2.39 8.60 13.80
C ILE A 78 2.09 9.68 14.86
N GLU A 79 3.12 10.40 15.28
CA GLU A 79 3.04 11.42 16.33
C GLU A 79 3.32 12.84 15.82
N SER A 80 4.07 12.95 14.73
CA SER A 80 4.51 14.21 14.15
C SER A 80 3.84 14.50 12.81
N GLN A 81 4.10 15.72 12.32
CA GLN A 81 3.65 16.14 11.01
C GLN A 81 4.43 15.44 9.90
N GLU A 82 5.70 15.19 10.14
CA GLU A 82 6.61 14.47 9.26
C GLU A 82 6.14 13.02 9.08
N ASP A 83 5.76 12.33 10.16
CA ASP A 83 5.23 10.95 10.11
C ASP A 83 3.94 10.88 9.28
N ASN A 84 3.06 11.87 9.46
CA ASN A 84 1.83 11.98 8.68
C ASN A 84 2.13 12.13 7.18
N LEU A 85 3.14 12.93 6.83
CA LEU A 85 3.51 13.15 5.44
C LEU A 85 4.19 11.93 4.83
N GLU A 86 5.02 11.21 5.59
CA GLU A 86 5.59 9.95 5.13
C GLU A 86 4.49 8.94 4.78
N PHE A 87 3.51 8.77 5.67
CA PHE A 87 2.37 7.88 5.43
C PHE A 87 1.52 8.32 4.24
N LEU A 88 1.18 9.61 4.16
CA LEU A 88 0.41 10.15 3.05
C LEU A 88 1.14 9.99 1.71
N SER A 89 2.45 10.28 1.65
CA SER A 89 3.28 10.09 0.46
C SER A 89 3.32 8.63 0.03
N LEU A 90 3.47 7.69 0.95
CA LEU A 90 3.49 6.26 0.62
C LEU A 90 2.17 5.80 -0.02
N VAL A 91 1.02 6.17 0.56
CA VAL A 91 -0.30 5.80 0.01
C VAL A 91 -0.55 6.52 -1.32
N ALA A 92 -0.24 7.82 -1.40
CA ALA A 92 -0.38 8.62 -2.62
C ALA A 92 0.43 8.03 -3.79
N GLN A 93 1.61 7.48 -3.51
CA GLN A 93 2.47 6.87 -4.51
C GLN A 93 1.82 5.63 -5.12
N GLN A 94 1.26 4.76 -4.29
CA GLN A 94 0.54 3.58 -4.75
C GLN A 94 -0.68 3.98 -5.58
N LEU A 95 -1.49 4.93 -5.10
CA LEU A 95 -2.66 5.42 -5.84
C LEU A 95 -2.26 5.99 -7.20
N LYS A 96 -1.26 6.88 -7.24
CA LYS A 96 -0.83 7.54 -8.50
C LYS A 96 -0.25 6.56 -9.51
N ALA A 97 0.50 5.55 -9.06
CA ALA A 97 1.12 4.54 -9.91
C ALA A 97 0.12 3.54 -10.50
N LEU A 98 -0.97 3.28 -9.77
CA LEU A 98 -1.93 2.22 -10.08
C LEU A 98 -3.19 2.72 -10.78
N ASN A 99 -3.69 3.91 -10.44
CA ASN A 99 -4.98 4.42 -10.94
C ASN A 99 -5.06 4.57 -12.46
N ASP A 100 -3.94 4.66 -13.17
CA ASP A 100 -3.95 4.71 -14.64
C ASP A 100 -4.20 3.31 -15.25
N SER A 101 -3.86 2.23 -14.54
CA SER A 101 -3.85 0.85 -15.06
C SER A 101 -4.76 -0.16 -14.33
N ALA A 102 -5.24 0.17 -13.13
CA ALA A 102 -5.98 -0.72 -12.25
C ALA A 102 -7.16 -0.03 -11.56
N ASP A 103 -8.15 -0.83 -11.14
CA ASP A 103 -9.22 -0.37 -10.26
C ASP A 103 -8.77 -0.58 -8.80
N VAL A 104 -8.60 0.53 -8.08
CA VAL A 104 -8.00 0.52 -6.73
C VAL A 104 -9.07 0.72 -5.67
N TYR A 105 -9.14 -0.20 -4.71
CA TYR A 105 -10.10 -0.23 -3.60
C TYR A 105 -9.35 0.04 -2.30
N LEU A 106 -9.87 0.93 -1.45
CA LEU A 106 -9.23 1.31 -0.19
C LEU A 106 -10.05 0.82 1.01
N SER A 107 -9.44 -0.02 1.84
CA SER A 107 -9.99 -0.42 3.14
C SER A 107 -9.39 0.43 4.27
N LEU A 108 -10.27 1.02 5.08
CA LEU A 108 -9.93 1.87 6.23
C LEU A 108 -9.92 1.10 7.55
N ALA A 109 -9.98 -0.24 7.51
CA ALA A 109 -10.31 -1.08 8.66
C ALA A 109 -9.15 -1.37 9.63
N GLY A 110 -7.91 -1.41 9.14
CA GLY A 110 -6.76 -1.66 9.98
C GLY A 110 -6.01 -0.40 10.41
N GLY A 111 -5.09 -0.57 11.35
CA GLY A 111 -4.14 0.47 11.76
C GLY A 111 -4.73 1.53 12.71
N ARG A 112 -3.93 2.55 13.00
CA ARG A 112 -4.37 3.66 13.85
C ARG A 112 -5.31 4.59 13.07
N LYS A 113 -6.23 5.25 13.78
CA LYS A 113 -7.24 6.16 13.19
C LYS A 113 -6.64 7.21 12.25
N THR A 114 -5.45 7.70 12.56
CA THR A 114 -4.70 8.65 11.74
C THR A 114 -4.38 8.07 10.35
N MET A 115 -4.01 6.79 10.26
CA MET A 115 -3.76 6.10 8.99
C MET A 115 -5.02 6.07 8.13
N SER A 116 -6.17 5.68 8.69
CA SER A 116 -7.45 5.68 7.97
C SER A 116 -7.82 7.08 7.48
N ALA A 117 -7.59 8.12 8.28
CA ALA A 117 -7.82 9.51 7.89
C ALA A 117 -6.91 9.93 6.72
N MET A 118 -5.62 9.60 6.77
CA MET A 118 -4.68 9.91 5.70
C MET A 118 -5.00 9.14 4.41
N MET A 119 -5.41 7.87 4.51
CA MET A 119 -5.87 7.09 3.35
C MET A 119 -7.11 7.72 2.69
N ALA A 120 -8.08 8.18 3.48
CA ALA A 120 -9.25 8.88 2.94
C ALA A 120 -8.88 10.18 2.22
N LEU A 121 -7.93 10.96 2.78
CA LEU A 121 -7.40 12.16 2.11
C LEU A 121 -6.65 11.80 0.81
N ALA A 122 -5.83 10.76 0.83
CA ALA A 122 -5.14 10.27 -0.35
C ALA A 122 -6.14 9.85 -1.45
N ALA A 123 -7.20 9.12 -1.08
CA ALA A 123 -8.28 8.72 -1.99
C ALA A 123 -8.98 9.93 -2.62
N GLN A 124 -9.25 10.96 -1.81
CA GLN A 124 -9.88 12.20 -2.28
C GLN A 124 -8.98 12.93 -3.28
N ILE A 125 -7.66 12.99 -3.06
CA ILE A 125 -6.72 13.74 -3.91
C ILE A 125 -6.33 12.95 -5.16
N TYR A 126 -5.94 11.70 -4.98
CA TYR A 126 -5.33 10.86 -6.03
C TYR A 126 -6.34 9.91 -6.68
N GLY A 127 -7.54 9.78 -6.13
CA GLY A 127 -8.60 8.91 -6.63
C GLY A 127 -8.52 7.48 -6.09
N ALA A 128 -9.67 6.83 -6.04
CA ALA A 128 -9.84 5.40 -5.84
C ALA A 128 -11.15 4.99 -6.52
N LYS A 129 -11.34 3.69 -6.75
CA LYS A 129 -12.61 3.14 -7.25
C LYS A 129 -13.65 3.06 -6.14
N MET A 130 -13.22 2.70 -4.93
CA MET A 130 -14.06 2.60 -3.75
C MET A 130 -13.24 2.89 -2.50
N LEU A 131 -13.86 3.57 -1.53
CA LEU A 131 -13.36 3.73 -0.18
C LEU A 131 -14.37 3.05 0.75
N PHE A 132 -13.92 2.13 1.59
CA PHE A 132 -14.80 1.36 2.45
C PHE A 132 -14.13 0.97 3.78
N HIS A 133 -14.94 0.46 4.69
CA HIS A 133 -14.51 -0.10 5.96
C HIS A 133 -15.29 -1.39 6.19
N VAL A 134 -14.65 -2.43 6.72
CA VAL A 134 -15.32 -3.64 7.19
C VAL A 134 -15.63 -3.50 8.66
N VAL A 135 -16.86 -3.84 9.05
CA VAL A 135 -17.34 -3.77 10.42
C VAL A 135 -17.84 -5.14 10.83
N TYR A 136 -17.36 -5.64 11.96
CA TYR A 136 -17.94 -6.80 12.60
C TYR A 136 -19.22 -6.39 13.35
N THR A 137 -20.35 -7.03 13.04
CA THR A 137 -21.68 -6.54 13.42
C THR A 137 -22.38 -7.34 14.51
N GLU A 138 -21.77 -8.42 14.97
CA GLU A 138 -22.25 -9.16 16.13
C GLU A 138 -21.32 -8.96 17.33
N VAL A 139 -21.90 -8.79 18.52
CA VAL A 139 -21.15 -9.03 19.76
C VAL A 139 -21.22 -10.54 19.97
N ASP A 140 -20.18 -11.26 19.59
CA ASP A 140 -20.12 -12.68 19.90
C ASP A 140 -20.01 -12.82 21.43
N HIS A 141 -21.03 -13.40 22.05
CA HIS A 141 -21.06 -13.59 23.51
C HIS A 141 -20.21 -14.79 23.92
N ASN A 142 -19.58 -15.49 22.96
CA ASN A 142 -18.61 -16.53 23.23
C ASN A 142 -17.23 -15.92 23.52
N PRO A 143 -16.73 -15.96 24.77
CA PRO A 143 -15.43 -15.41 25.14
C PRO A 143 -14.26 -16.08 24.42
N GLU A 144 -14.46 -17.29 23.88
CA GLU A 144 -13.45 -18.06 23.16
C GLU A 144 -13.31 -17.65 21.68
N LEU A 145 -14.28 -16.90 21.14
CA LEU A 145 -14.30 -16.38 19.77
C LEU A 145 -14.08 -14.86 19.80
N GLN A 146 -12.88 -14.46 20.18
CA GLN A 146 -12.41 -13.09 19.99
C GLN A 146 -12.00 -12.91 18.52
N TRP A 147 -12.99 -12.60 17.70
CA TRP A 147 -12.76 -12.11 16.34
C TRP A 147 -11.90 -10.84 16.43
N HIS A 148 -10.84 -10.76 15.64
CA HIS A 148 -9.71 -9.80 15.83
C HIS A 148 -8.78 -10.11 17.02
N MET A 149 -8.38 -11.38 17.15
CA MET A 149 -7.25 -11.74 18.01
C MET A 149 -5.96 -11.03 17.58
N LYS A 150 -5.09 -10.78 18.55
CA LYS A 150 -3.78 -10.19 18.30
C LYS A 150 -2.89 -11.13 17.48
N PRO A 151 -1.88 -10.61 16.78
CA PRO A 151 -1.07 -11.39 15.87
C PRO A 151 -0.28 -12.50 16.59
N GLU A 152 0.22 -12.21 17.80
CA GLU A 152 0.91 -13.22 18.63
C GLU A 152 0.00 -14.41 18.94
N GLN A 153 -1.25 -14.14 19.30
CA GLN A 153 -2.22 -15.19 19.63
C GLN A 153 -2.56 -16.03 18.40
N LEU A 154 -2.67 -15.40 17.22
CA LEU A 154 -2.93 -16.09 15.96
C LEU A 154 -1.75 -16.98 15.56
N ARG A 155 -0.53 -16.45 15.63
CA ARG A 155 0.70 -17.21 15.35
C ARG A 155 0.81 -18.47 16.20
N ASP A 156 0.49 -18.36 17.49
CA ASP A 156 0.62 -19.46 18.44
C ASP A 156 -0.40 -20.61 18.17
N LEU A 157 -1.44 -20.38 17.37
CA LEU A 157 -2.38 -21.42 16.92
C LEU A 157 -1.81 -22.29 15.79
N GLY A 158 -0.78 -21.82 15.09
CA GLY A 158 -0.25 -22.43 13.86
C GLY A 158 -1.08 -22.11 12.62
N ASN A 159 -0.37 -21.71 11.55
CA ASN A 159 -0.91 -21.06 10.35
C ASN A 159 -1.85 -21.90 9.47
N ASP A 160 -2.06 -23.19 9.79
CA ASP A 160 -2.94 -24.09 9.04
C ASP A 160 -4.05 -24.70 9.91
N SER A 161 -4.16 -24.31 11.19
CA SER A 161 -5.22 -24.83 12.05
C SER A 161 -6.59 -24.33 11.60
N GLU A 162 -7.62 -25.17 11.66
CA GLU A 162 -9.00 -24.76 11.36
C GLU A 162 -9.41 -23.52 12.18
N LYS A 163 -8.93 -23.44 13.42
CA LYS A 163 -9.15 -22.29 14.30
C LYS A 163 -8.50 -21.03 13.73
N PHE A 164 -7.23 -21.07 13.34
CA PHE A 164 -6.53 -19.94 12.72
C PHE A 164 -7.27 -19.45 11.46
N ILE A 165 -7.62 -20.36 10.57
CA ILE A 165 -8.34 -20.03 9.33
C ILE A 165 -9.68 -19.38 9.65
N SER A 166 -10.45 -19.95 10.57
CA SER A 166 -11.76 -19.40 10.94
C SER A 166 -11.67 -17.97 11.47
N LEU A 167 -10.63 -17.65 12.25
CA LEU A 167 -10.43 -16.33 12.85
C LEU A 167 -10.01 -15.26 11.86
N LEU A 168 -9.33 -15.65 10.78
CA LEU A 168 -9.02 -14.76 9.66
C LEU A 168 -10.19 -14.65 8.67
N HIS A 169 -11.02 -15.69 8.56
CA HIS A 169 -12.17 -15.74 7.65
C HIS A 169 -13.48 -15.96 8.42
N PRO A 170 -13.94 -14.97 9.22
CA PRO A 170 -15.20 -15.12 9.93
C PRO A 170 -16.38 -15.26 8.96
N PRO A 171 -17.52 -15.83 9.41
CA PRO A 171 -18.70 -15.95 8.57
C PRO A 171 -19.13 -14.59 7.98
N LEU A 172 -19.25 -14.52 6.66
CA LEU A 172 -19.52 -13.27 5.94
C LEU A 172 -20.79 -12.55 6.36
N ALA A 173 -21.79 -13.26 6.88
CA ALA A 173 -23.02 -12.69 7.41
C ALA A 173 -22.78 -11.79 8.65
N LYS A 174 -21.65 -11.95 9.36
CA LYS A 174 -21.30 -11.17 10.54
C LYS A 174 -20.47 -9.93 10.23
N ILE A 175 -19.89 -9.87 9.04
CA ILE A 175 -19.09 -8.73 8.56
C ILE A 175 -20.03 -7.83 7.74
N GLN A 176 -19.85 -6.51 7.77
CA GLN A 176 -20.50 -5.57 6.85
C GLN A 176 -19.47 -4.74 6.12
N LEU A 177 -19.62 -4.61 4.80
CA LEU A 177 -18.85 -3.66 3.99
C LEU A 177 -19.58 -2.32 3.96
N VAL A 178 -19.01 -1.32 4.62
CA VAL A 178 -19.55 0.04 4.70
C VAL A 178 -18.79 0.93 3.72
N ARG A 179 -19.47 1.39 2.66
CA ARG A 179 -18.89 2.31 1.67
C ARG A 179 -18.93 3.75 2.17
N PHE A 180 -17.86 4.49 1.92
CA PHE A 180 -17.78 5.91 2.19
C PHE A 180 -18.05 6.72 0.92
N PRO A 181 -18.93 7.74 0.97
CA PRO A 181 -19.07 8.68 -0.13
C PRO A 181 -17.83 9.59 -0.17
N PHE A 182 -17.19 9.67 -1.33
CA PHE A 182 -16.10 10.62 -1.59
C PHE A 182 -16.12 11.08 -3.05
N VAL A 183 -15.43 12.18 -3.34
CA VAL A 183 -15.34 12.73 -4.70
C VAL A 183 -13.87 12.84 -5.07
N SER A 184 -13.45 12.20 -6.15
CA SER A 184 -12.06 12.32 -6.56
C SER A 184 -11.75 13.72 -7.11
N LEU A 185 -10.71 14.35 -6.56
CA LEU A 185 -10.07 15.57 -7.05
C LEU A 185 -8.98 15.29 -8.08
N PHE A 186 -8.78 14.02 -8.46
CA PHE A 186 -7.78 13.61 -9.44
C PHE A 186 -7.83 14.40 -10.76
N PRO A 187 -9.02 14.76 -11.31
CA PRO A 187 -9.08 15.60 -12.51
C PRO A 187 -8.52 17.02 -12.35
N LEU A 188 -8.42 17.53 -11.12
CA LEU A 188 -7.86 18.84 -10.79
C LEU A 188 -6.40 18.77 -10.31
N LEU A 189 -5.79 17.57 -10.29
CA LEU A 189 -4.47 17.35 -9.68
C LEU A 189 -3.37 18.23 -10.30
N ASP A 190 -3.40 18.42 -11.62
CA ASP A 190 -2.46 19.29 -12.33
C ASP A 190 -2.61 20.77 -11.97
N ASP A 191 -3.85 21.25 -11.87
CA ASP A 191 -4.13 22.64 -11.50
C ASP A 191 -3.81 22.91 -10.02
N LEU A 192 -4.13 21.98 -9.12
CA LEU A 192 -3.76 22.05 -7.71
C LEU A 192 -2.23 22.13 -7.54
N HIS A 193 -1.51 21.30 -8.28
CA HIS A 193 -0.04 21.29 -8.28
C HIS A 193 0.53 22.62 -8.78
N ARG A 194 0.04 23.11 -9.92
CA ARG A 194 0.49 24.39 -10.49
C ARG A 194 0.21 25.55 -9.54
N ALA A 195 -0.98 25.59 -8.93
CA ALA A 195 -1.34 26.60 -7.94
C ALA A 195 -0.34 26.63 -6.77
N LEU A 196 -0.04 25.47 -6.20
CA LEU A 196 0.86 25.32 -5.06
C LEU A 196 2.34 25.58 -5.42
N SER A 197 2.74 25.30 -6.67
CA SER A 197 4.10 25.55 -7.13
C SER A 197 4.47 27.04 -7.24
N GLY A 198 3.48 27.93 -7.22
CA GLY A 198 3.69 29.37 -7.47
C GLY A 198 4.17 29.69 -8.89
N LYS A 199 4.25 28.71 -9.79
CA LYS A 199 4.73 28.91 -11.16
C LYS A 199 3.75 29.79 -11.95
N PRO A 200 4.26 30.74 -12.75
CA PRO A 200 3.43 31.56 -13.61
C PRO A 200 2.74 30.69 -14.68
N GLY A 201 1.42 30.83 -14.81
CA GLY A 201 0.61 30.06 -15.76
C GLY A 201 -0.88 30.21 -15.51
N SER A 202 -1.67 29.82 -16.50
CA SER A 202 -3.12 29.67 -16.31
C SER A 202 -3.36 28.48 -15.39
N VAL A 203 -4.03 28.75 -14.28
CA VAL A 203 -4.51 27.77 -13.31
C VAL A 203 -6.01 27.94 -13.25
N ASP A 204 -6.76 26.83 -13.28
CA ASP A 204 -8.21 26.88 -13.08
C ASP A 204 -8.54 27.62 -11.77
N GLY A 205 -9.41 28.63 -11.84
CA GLY A 205 -9.85 29.39 -10.67
C GLY A 205 -10.41 28.51 -9.56
N ARG A 206 -11.09 27.41 -9.93
CA ARG A 206 -11.66 26.44 -8.99
C ARG A 206 -10.59 25.78 -8.12
N ALA A 207 -9.40 25.51 -8.67
CA ALA A 207 -8.31 24.92 -7.90
C ALA A 207 -7.79 25.90 -6.84
N ARG A 208 -7.64 27.18 -7.19
CA ARG A 208 -7.23 28.22 -6.23
C ARG A 208 -8.29 28.45 -5.15
N ASP A 209 -9.56 28.49 -5.54
CA ASP A 209 -10.67 28.68 -4.61
C ASP A 209 -10.76 27.52 -3.60
N LEU A 210 -10.53 26.27 -4.05
CA LEU A 210 -10.46 25.10 -3.18
C LEU A 210 -9.27 25.20 -2.20
N LEU A 211 -8.09 25.54 -2.69
CA LEU A 211 -6.89 25.69 -1.86
C LEU A 211 -7.02 26.84 -0.84
N GLU A 212 -7.70 27.93 -1.21
CA GLU A 212 -8.03 29.02 -0.29
C GLU A 212 -9.01 28.56 0.80
N ALA A 213 -10.10 27.91 0.40
CA ALA A 213 -11.13 27.41 1.32
C ALA A 213 -10.56 26.39 2.32
N SER A 214 -9.58 25.58 1.90
CA SER A 214 -8.87 24.63 2.76
C SER A 214 -7.68 25.23 3.51
N ARG A 215 -7.42 26.54 3.41
CA ARG A 215 -6.29 27.26 4.05
C ARG A 215 -4.91 26.71 3.67
N LEU A 216 -4.81 26.09 2.50
CA LEU A 216 -3.53 25.66 1.90
C LEU A 216 -2.87 26.83 1.16
N MET A 217 -3.67 27.79 0.71
CA MET A 217 -3.23 29.07 0.18
C MET A 217 -4.03 30.21 0.81
N THR A 218 -3.49 31.41 0.78
CA THR A 218 -4.18 32.65 1.16
C THR A 218 -4.04 33.67 0.05
N ARG A 219 -5.02 34.57 -0.05
CA ARG A 219 -4.98 35.68 -1.00
C ARG A 219 -5.00 37.03 -0.29
N LYS A 220 -4.12 37.93 -0.70
CA LYS A 220 -4.15 39.35 -0.32
C LYS A 220 -4.21 40.22 -1.58
N GLY A 221 -5.40 40.74 -1.90
CA GLY A 221 -5.63 41.41 -3.17
C GLY A 221 -5.53 40.42 -4.35
N SER A 222 -4.59 40.64 -5.27
CA SER A 222 -4.31 39.72 -6.38
C SER A 222 -3.18 38.72 -6.08
N GLU A 223 -2.50 38.87 -4.94
CA GLU A 223 -1.35 38.06 -4.59
C GLU A 223 -1.78 36.80 -3.84
N TRP A 224 -1.23 35.66 -4.26
CA TRP A 224 -1.46 34.35 -3.67
C TRP A 224 -0.22 33.89 -2.91
N THR A 225 -0.40 33.40 -1.69
CA THR A 225 0.69 32.90 -0.85
C THR A 225 0.36 31.50 -0.35
N ILE A 226 1.33 30.59 -0.43
CA ILE A 226 1.21 29.23 0.07
C ILE A 226 1.45 29.17 1.59
N THR A 227 0.58 28.46 2.32
CA THR A 227 0.72 28.26 3.78
C THR A 227 1.73 27.16 4.10
N SER A 228 2.04 26.93 5.39
CA SER A 228 2.85 25.78 5.80
C SER A 228 2.20 24.45 5.39
N SER A 229 0.91 24.28 5.66
CA SER A 229 0.13 23.11 5.24
C SER A 229 0.07 22.97 3.73
N GLY A 230 -0.05 24.08 3.00
CA GLY A 230 0.03 24.06 1.53
C GLY A 230 1.37 23.53 1.02
N ARG A 231 2.48 23.97 1.62
CA ARG A 231 3.83 23.49 1.26
C ARG A 231 4.00 22.00 1.50
N GLN A 232 3.34 21.45 2.51
CA GLN A 232 3.41 20.03 2.83
C GLN A 232 2.66 19.19 1.81
N LEU A 233 1.43 19.58 1.46
CA LEU A 233 0.72 18.93 0.37
C LEU A 233 1.52 19.05 -0.94
N PHE A 234 2.08 20.22 -1.21
CA PHE A 234 2.92 20.42 -2.39
C PHE A 234 4.11 19.46 -2.43
N LYS A 235 4.79 19.25 -1.30
CA LYS A 235 5.88 18.27 -1.16
C LYS A 235 5.42 16.86 -1.55
N VAL A 236 4.30 16.39 -0.99
CA VAL A 236 3.71 15.09 -1.35
C VAL A 236 3.47 15.00 -2.86
N MET A 237 2.88 16.05 -3.46
CA MET A 237 2.61 16.08 -4.90
C MET A 237 3.89 16.07 -5.76
N GLU A 238 4.96 16.71 -5.32
CA GLU A 238 6.26 16.68 -6.00
C GLU A 238 6.93 15.30 -5.91
N ASP A 239 6.88 14.66 -4.74
CA ASP A 239 7.38 13.29 -4.53
C ASP A 239 6.68 12.31 -5.50
N MET A 240 5.38 12.54 -5.78
CA MET A 240 4.61 11.69 -6.71
C MET A 240 4.95 11.93 -8.18
N ARG A 241 5.40 13.13 -8.55
CA ARG A 241 5.81 13.45 -9.93
C ARG A 241 7.22 12.99 -10.23
N ASN A 242 8.07 12.90 -9.21
CA ASN A 242 9.47 12.53 -9.33
C ASN A 242 9.77 11.35 -8.38
N PRO A 243 9.22 10.16 -8.65
CA PRO A 243 9.48 8.99 -7.82
C PRO A 243 10.98 8.68 -7.82
N SER A 244 11.49 8.17 -6.69
CA SER A 244 12.85 7.67 -6.61
C SER A 244 13.08 6.53 -7.62
N GLU A 245 14.33 6.33 -8.04
CA GLU A 245 14.68 5.24 -8.96
C GLU A 245 14.23 3.88 -8.39
N ILE A 246 14.47 3.67 -7.10
CA ILE A 246 14.12 2.41 -6.42
C ILE A 246 12.61 2.20 -6.28
N SER A 247 11.82 3.26 -6.12
CA SER A 247 10.35 3.16 -6.14
C SER A 247 9.83 2.78 -7.52
N SER A 248 10.43 3.37 -8.56
CA SER A 248 10.11 3.04 -9.95
C SER A 248 10.46 1.57 -10.26
N ILE A 249 11.58 1.07 -9.74
CA ILE A 249 11.97 -0.34 -9.83
C ILE A 249 10.96 -1.24 -9.11
N ARG A 250 10.52 -0.88 -7.90
CA ARG A 250 9.49 -1.64 -7.16
C ARG A 250 8.19 -1.74 -7.96
N GLU A 251 7.73 -0.64 -8.55
CA GLU A 251 6.56 -0.62 -9.42
C GLU A 251 6.75 -1.55 -10.63
N GLN A 252 7.94 -1.51 -11.24
CA GLN A 252 8.29 -2.39 -12.35
C GLN A 252 8.30 -3.86 -11.93
N ILE A 253 8.76 -4.22 -10.73
CA ILE A 253 8.72 -5.59 -10.21
C ILE A 253 7.28 -6.10 -10.09
N VAL A 254 6.33 -5.24 -9.73
CA VAL A 254 4.91 -5.62 -9.65
C VAL A 254 4.30 -5.80 -11.05
N LYS A 255 4.60 -4.89 -11.98
CA LYS A 255 4.01 -4.87 -13.33
C LYS A 255 4.67 -5.87 -14.30
N ASN A 256 5.98 -6.04 -14.19
CA ASN A 256 6.81 -6.93 -15.00
C ASN A 256 7.99 -7.45 -14.14
N PRO A 257 7.76 -8.52 -13.38
CA PRO A 257 8.69 -9.06 -12.40
C PRO A 257 10.13 -9.25 -12.89
N SER A 258 10.33 -9.95 -14.00
CA SER A 258 11.68 -10.31 -14.47
C SER A 258 12.47 -9.06 -14.88
N ARG A 259 11.83 -8.12 -15.59
CA ARG A 259 12.45 -6.82 -15.91
C ARG A 259 12.73 -5.99 -14.67
N GLY A 260 11.79 -5.92 -13.73
CA GLY A 260 11.98 -5.18 -12.48
C GLY A 260 13.13 -5.75 -11.64
N GLY A 261 13.24 -7.08 -11.56
CA GLY A 261 14.36 -7.76 -10.90
C GLY A 261 15.70 -7.45 -11.55
N GLU A 262 15.79 -7.43 -12.89
CA GLU A 262 16.99 -6.99 -13.60
C GLU A 262 17.38 -5.55 -13.27
N GLU A 263 16.42 -4.63 -13.29
CA GLU A 263 16.65 -3.23 -12.97
C GLU A 263 17.13 -3.06 -11.52
N LEU A 264 16.56 -3.82 -10.57
CA LEU A 264 17.03 -3.87 -9.19
C LEU A 264 18.48 -4.37 -9.09
N SER A 265 18.83 -5.46 -9.77
CA SER A 265 20.20 -5.99 -9.76
C SER A 265 21.20 -4.97 -10.35
N ARG A 266 20.82 -4.27 -11.44
CA ARG A 266 21.63 -3.19 -12.02
C ARG A 266 21.76 -2.00 -11.06
N PHE A 267 20.69 -1.64 -10.36
CA PHE A 267 20.72 -0.60 -9.33
C PHE A 267 21.72 -0.95 -8.22
N MET A 268 21.66 -2.18 -7.70
CA MET A 268 22.57 -2.67 -6.67
C MET A 268 24.04 -2.63 -7.11
N ASN A 269 24.34 -2.91 -8.38
CA ASN A 269 25.72 -2.81 -8.91
C ASN A 269 26.31 -1.40 -8.83
N ARG A 270 25.46 -0.37 -8.90
CA ARG A 270 25.89 1.03 -8.81
C ARG A 270 26.01 1.53 -7.36
N HIS A 271 25.59 0.73 -6.38
CA HIS A 271 25.54 1.09 -4.97
C HIS A 271 26.32 0.04 -4.15
N PRO A 272 27.68 0.13 -4.08
CA PRO A 272 28.53 -0.87 -3.43
C PRO A 272 28.15 -1.17 -1.98
N GLN A 273 27.58 -0.20 -1.27
CA GLN A 273 27.08 -0.35 0.10
C GLN A 273 25.92 -1.35 0.25
N LEU A 274 25.25 -1.71 -0.86
CA LEU A 274 24.15 -2.67 -0.89
C LEU A 274 24.58 -4.08 -1.31
N LYS A 275 25.89 -4.34 -1.40
CA LYS A 275 26.43 -5.61 -1.91
C LYS A 275 25.88 -6.84 -1.18
N SER A 276 25.64 -6.75 0.12
CA SER A 276 25.08 -7.86 0.92
C SER A 276 23.68 -8.29 0.50
N LYS A 277 22.89 -7.40 -0.12
CA LYS A 277 21.54 -7.70 -0.63
C LYS A 277 21.52 -8.09 -2.10
N LYS A 278 22.64 -7.92 -2.82
CA LYS A 278 22.72 -8.24 -4.24
C LYS A 278 22.56 -9.73 -4.50
N ASP A 279 23.24 -10.56 -3.71
CA ASP A 279 23.21 -12.02 -3.90
C ASP A 279 21.79 -12.57 -3.66
N ASP A 280 21.05 -12.00 -2.69
CA ASP A 280 19.63 -12.29 -2.47
C ASP A 280 18.80 -11.93 -3.71
N VAL A 281 19.01 -10.74 -4.28
CA VAL A 281 18.29 -10.29 -5.50
C VAL A 281 18.55 -11.22 -6.68
N ASP A 282 19.80 -11.59 -6.93
CA ASP A 282 20.15 -12.45 -8.08
C ASP A 282 19.63 -13.89 -7.90
N THR A 283 19.59 -14.39 -6.66
CA THR A 283 18.94 -15.66 -6.33
C THR A 283 17.44 -15.60 -6.61
N LEU A 284 16.75 -14.57 -6.10
CA LEU A 284 15.31 -14.38 -6.31
C LEU A 284 14.94 -14.22 -7.78
N ARG A 285 15.80 -13.56 -8.58
CA ARG A 285 15.61 -13.45 -10.03
C ARG A 285 15.68 -14.80 -10.74
N THR A 286 16.57 -15.68 -10.30
CA THR A 286 16.69 -17.04 -10.85
C THR A 286 15.43 -17.85 -10.56
N ILE A 287 14.99 -17.86 -9.30
CA ILE A 287 13.74 -18.51 -8.87
C ILE A 287 12.53 -17.97 -9.65
N LEU A 288 12.47 -16.64 -9.81
CA LEU A 288 11.41 -15.99 -10.56
C LEU A 288 11.38 -16.42 -12.03
N GLY A 289 12.55 -16.47 -12.69
CA GLY A 289 12.66 -16.92 -14.07
C GLY A 289 12.21 -18.38 -14.24
N GLU A 290 12.68 -19.28 -13.37
CA GLU A 290 12.28 -20.68 -13.37
C GLU A 290 10.76 -20.84 -13.19
N ALA A 291 10.15 -20.13 -12.24
CA ALA A 291 8.72 -20.18 -12.02
C ALA A 291 7.92 -19.58 -13.20
N GLU A 292 8.44 -18.56 -13.88
CA GLU A 292 7.81 -17.99 -15.08
C GLU A 292 7.88 -18.94 -16.28
N ASP A 293 9.03 -19.58 -16.51
CA ASP A 293 9.21 -20.58 -17.56
C ASP A 293 8.26 -21.78 -17.36
N GLU A 294 8.11 -22.25 -16.12
CA GLU A 294 7.17 -23.35 -15.80
C GLU A 294 5.71 -22.93 -15.97
N LEU A 295 5.34 -21.70 -15.61
CA LEU A 295 3.98 -21.17 -15.84
C LEU A 295 3.69 -20.95 -17.33
N ASP A 296 4.68 -20.68 -18.17
CA ASP A 296 4.48 -20.62 -19.62
C ASP A 296 4.14 -22.02 -20.19
N LEU A 297 4.62 -23.08 -19.55
CA LEU A 297 4.27 -24.47 -19.89
C LEU A 297 2.95 -24.91 -19.25
N ILE A 298 2.69 -24.50 -18.01
CA ILE A 298 1.52 -24.89 -17.19
C ILE A 298 0.91 -23.63 -16.51
N PRO A 299 0.05 -22.86 -17.22
CA PRO A 299 -0.40 -21.52 -16.79
C PRO A 299 -1.17 -21.44 -15.47
N ASP A 300 -1.72 -22.57 -15.01
CA ASP A 300 -2.60 -22.65 -13.85
C ASP A 300 -2.01 -23.45 -12.68
N ASP A 301 -0.72 -23.79 -12.71
CA ASP A 301 -0.10 -24.53 -11.62
C ASP A 301 0.00 -23.68 -10.33
N PRO A 302 -0.68 -24.08 -9.23
CA PRO A 302 -0.64 -23.33 -7.98
C PRO A 302 0.74 -23.25 -7.34
N LEU A 303 1.60 -24.27 -7.52
CA LEU A 303 2.94 -24.30 -6.95
C LEU A 303 3.79 -23.17 -7.54
N TYR A 304 3.87 -23.11 -8.87
CA TYR A 304 4.68 -22.10 -9.56
C TYR A 304 4.09 -20.70 -9.45
N ARG A 305 2.75 -20.56 -9.32
CA ARG A 305 2.12 -19.28 -8.94
C ARG A 305 2.61 -18.81 -7.58
N ILE A 306 2.60 -19.69 -6.59
CA ILE A 306 3.06 -19.39 -5.23
C ILE A 306 4.54 -18.98 -5.25
N GLU A 307 5.39 -19.73 -5.94
CA GLU A 307 6.83 -19.42 -6.07
C GLU A 307 7.09 -18.07 -6.73
N LYS A 308 6.44 -17.82 -7.88
CA LYS A 308 6.52 -16.53 -8.57
C LYS A 308 6.12 -15.38 -7.66
N LYS A 309 4.97 -15.49 -6.98
CA LYS A 309 4.46 -14.43 -6.10
C LYS A 309 5.35 -14.23 -4.87
N ARG A 310 5.91 -15.30 -4.31
CA ARG A 310 6.90 -15.23 -3.23
C ARG A 310 8.16 -14.49 -3.67
N ALA A 311 8.69 -14.78 -4.86
CA ALA A 311 9.86 -14.09 -5.40
C ALA A 311 9.58 -12.60 -5.64
N VAL A 312 8.45 -12.26 -6.27
CA VAL A 312 8.00 -10.87 -6.47
C VAL A 312 7.89 -10.12 -5.13
N ARG A 313 7.20 -10.70 -4.15
CA ARG A 313 7.08 -10.14 -2.79
C ARG A 313 8.44 -9.85 -2.19
N SER A 314 9.35 -10.82 -2.19
CA SER A 314 10.70 -10.67 -1.63
C SER A 314 11.50 -9.57 -2.32
N LEU A 315 11.43 -9.47 -3.66
CA LEU A 315 12.07 -8.39 -4.41
C LEU A 315 11.48 -7.01 -4.03
N THR A 316 10.16 -6.89 -3.92
CA THR A 316 9.53 -5.63 -3.47
C THR A 316 9.90 -5.26 -2.04
N LYS A 317 10.04 -6.24 -1.13
CA LYS A 317 10.51 -6.02 0.24
C LYS A 317 11.95 -5.50 0.27
N ILE A 318 12.83 -6.05 -0.58
CA ILE A 318 14.20 -5.56 -0.73
C ILE A 318 14.20 -4.10 -1.19
N CYS A 319 13.35 -3.71 -2.15
CA CYS A 319 13.23 -2.29 -2.55
C CYS A 319 12.87 -1.39 -1.36
N SER A 320 11.90 -1.80 -0.54
CA SER A 320 11.50 -1.02 0.65
C SER A 320 12.64 -0.89 1.68
N LEU A 321 13.40 -1.97 1.92
CA LEU A 321 14.56 -1.92 2.81
C LEU A 321 15.68 -1.00 2.27
N VAL A 322 15.88 -1.01 0.95
CA VAL A 322 16.86 -0.14 0.28
C VAL A 322 16.42 1.32 0.36
N GLU A 323 15.14 1.62 0.14
CA GLU A 323 14.58 2.97 0.29
C GLU A 323 14.83 3.53 1.69
N GLN A 324 14.49 2.75 2.72
CA GLN A 324 14.70 3.14 4.12
C GLN A 324 16.18 3.38 4.41
N PHE A 325 17.05 2.46 3.99
CA PHE A 325 18.49 2.62 4.17
C PHE A 325 19.05 3.86 3.47
N LEU A 326 18.64 4.14 2.23
CA LEU A 326 19.09 5.34 1.51
C LEU A 326 18.56 6.63 2.15
N SER A 327 17.33 6.63 2.65
CA SER A 327 16.77 7.78 3.39
C SER A 327 17.59 8.09 4.64
N THR A 328 17.98 7.07 5.41
CA THR A 328 18.81 7.27 6.61
C THR A 328 20.17 7.89 6.28
N LEU A 329 20.80 7.48 5.17
CA LEU A 329 22.08 8.03 4.73
C LEU A 329 21.98 9.49 4.27
N ASP A 330 20.83 9.91 3.74
CA ASP A 330 20.62 11.29 3.31
C ASP A 330 20.30 12.22 4.49
N ASP A 331 19.61 11.72 5.52
CA ASP A 331 19.37 12.48 6.75
C ASP A 331 20.65 12.65 7.58
N GLU A 332 21.54 11.66 7.63
CA GLU A 332 22.87 11.80 8.27
C GLU A 332 23.78 12.84 7.58
N LYS A 333 23.51 13.16 6.31
CA LYS A 333 24.24 14.17 5.54
C LYS A 333 23.66 15.58 5.64
N ARG A 334 22.49 15.75 6.26
CA ARG A 334 21.89 17.08 6.48
C ARG A 334 22.50 17.69 7.76
N PRO A 335 23.16 18.86 7.66
CA PRO A 335 23.88 19.49 8.77
C PRO A 335 22.98 20.01 9.89
#